data_AF-A0A5M3WLA8-F1
#
_entry.id   AF-A0A5M3WLA8-F1
#
_cell.length_a   1.000
_cell.length_b   1.000
_cell.length_c   1.000
_cell.angle_alpha   90.00
_cell.angle_beta   90.00
_cell.angle_gamma   90.00
#
_symmetry.space_group_name_H-M   'P 1'
#
loop_
_entity.id
_entity.type
_entity.pdbx_description
1 polymer ?
#
loop_
_entity_poly.entity_id
_entity_poly.type
_entity_poly.pdbx_seq_one_letter_code
_entity_poly.pdbx_strand_id
1 'polypeptide(L)' 'MAVVAPSGPVSPERLAYGCARLRAAGLDVVTGEHVLARHGLFAGTDQERAADLTAAWCDERVRAVLCARGG' A
#
# COMPACT_ATOMS: atom_id res chain seq x y z
N MET A 1 -9.94 -4.63 1.13
CA MET A 1 -8.51 -4.97 1.33
C MET A 1 -7.68 -3.70 1.24
N ALA A 2 -6.49 -3.68 1.83
CA ALA A 2 -5.60 -2.52 1.79
C ALA A 2 -4.29 -2.85 1.06
N VAL A 3 -3.80 -1.90 0.27
CA VAL A 3 -2.48 -1.96 -0.39
C VAL A 3 -1.56 -0.92 0.24
N VAL A 4 -0.41 -1.36 0.76
CA VAL A 4 0.57 -0.52 1.49
C VAL A 4 1.98 -0.73 0.94
N ALA A 5 2.90 0.21 1.20
CA ALA A 5 4.29 0.14 0.74
C ALA A 5 5.27 0.16 1.94
N PRO A 6 5.48 -0.99 2.63
CA PRO A 6 6.26 -1.00 3.88
C PRO A 6 7.79 -1.00 3.66
N SER A 7 8.25 -1.05 2.40
CA SER A 7 9.67 -1.13 2.03
C SER A 7 10.05 -0.08 0.98
N GLY A 8 10.35 -0.47 -0.25
CA GLY A 8 10.81 0.45 -1.29
C GLY A 8 9.69 1.21 -2.01
N PRO A 9 9.99 2.36 -2.64
CA PRO A 9 9.01 3.19 -3.34
C PRO A 9 8.37 2.44 -4.51
N VAL A 10 7.11 2.79 -4.78
CA VAL A 10 6.27 2.19 -5.83
C VAL A 10 6.05 3.21 -6.94
N SER A 11 6.08 2.77 -8.20
CA SER A 11 5.67 3.63 -9.32
C SER A 11 4.15 3.87 -9.24
N PRO A 12 3.67 5.14 -9.35
CA PRO A 12 2.24 5.44 -9.35
C PRO A 12 1.47 4.69 -10.44
N GLU A 13 2.05 4.54 -11.63
CA GLU A 13 1.44 3.83 -12.77
C GLU A 13 1.28 2.34 -12.47
N ARG A 14 2.33 1.72 -11.91
CA ARG A 14 2.30 0.29 -11.54
C ARG A 14 1.31 0.03 -10.41
N LEU A 15 1.24 0.94 -9.42
CA LEU A 15 0.26 0.85 -8.34
C LEU A 15 -1.16 0.96 -8.90
N ALA A 16 -1.44 1.97 -9.72
CA ALA A 16 -2.75 2.17 -10.32
C ALA A 16 -3.18 0.97 -11.17
N TYR A 17 -2.28 0.44 -12.00
CA TYR A 17 -2.51 -0.76 -12.80
C TYR A 17 -2.83 -1.99 -11.92
N GLY A 18 -2.03 -2.23 -10.89
CA GLY A 18 -2.25 -3.34 -9.95
C GLY A 18 -3.59 -3.23 -9.22
N CYS A 19 -3.91 -2.05 -8.68
CA CYS A 19 -5.20 -1.79 -8.03
C CYS A 19 -6.38 -1.97 -9.00
N ALA A 20 -6.26 -1.53 -10.25
CA ALA A 20 -7.29 -1.72 -11.27
C ALA A 20 -7.55 -3.21 -11.53
N ARG A 21 -6.51 -4.04 -11.59
CA ARG A 21 -6.66 -5.50 -11.75
C ARG A 21 -7.34 -6.17 -10.56
N LEU A 22 -6.97 -5.78 -9.34
CA LEU A 22 -7.60 -6.29 -8.12
C LEU A 22 -9.10 -5.92 -8.09
N ARG A 23 -9.44 -4.68 -8.44
CA ARG A 23 -10.84 -4.24 -8.56
C ARG A 23 -11.59 -4.99 -9.65
N ALA A 24 -10.98 -5.22 -10.80
CA ALA A 24 -11.57 -6.03 -11.88
C ALA A 24 -11.81 -7.49 -11.46
N ALA A 25 -11.07 -8.00 -10.49
CA ALA A 25 -11.29 -9.31 -9.87
C ALA A 25 -12.39 -9.30 -8.79
N GLY A 26 -13.11 -8.18 -8.60
CA GLY A 26 -14.20 -8.04 -7.64
C GLY A 26 -13.77 -7.68 -6.22
N LEU A 27 -12.51 -7.28 -6.03
CA LEU A 27 -12.00 -6.87 -4.70
C LEU A 27 -12.24 -5.37 -4.47
N ASP A 28 -12.69 -5.02 -3.28
CA ASP A 28 -12.69 -3.63 -2.83
C ASP A 28 -11.29 -3.26 -2.31
N VAL A 29 -10.67 -2.26 -2.94
CA VAL A 29 -9.25 -1.92 -2.78
C VAL A 29 -9.08 -0.46 -2.38
N VAL A 30 -8.54 -0.27 -1.18
CA VAL A 30 -8.04 1.01 -0.67
C VAL A 30 -6.51 1.00 -0.61
N THR A 31 -5.89 2.17 -0.68
CA THR A 31 -4.44 2.34 -0.54
C THR A 31 -4.10 3.04 0.76
N GLY A 32 -2.93 2.73 1.33
CA GLY A 32 -2.36 3.51 2.43
C GLY A 32 -2.14 4.97 2.02
N GLU A 33 -2.17 5.86 3.01
CA GLU A 33 -2.05 7.31 2.80
C GLU A 33 -0.67 7.67 2.22
N HIS A 34 0.36 6.97 2.66
CA HIS A 34 1.75 7.22 2.29
C HIS A 34 2.28 6.23 1.23
N VAL A 35 1.40 5.47 0.56
CA VAL A 35 1.80 4.40 -0.38
C VAL A 35 2.70 4.87 -1.54
N LEU A 36 2.64 6.17 -1.88
CA LEU A 36 3.47 6.83 -2.90
C LEU A 36 4.55 7.76 -2.32
N ALA A 37 4.69 7.82 -1.00
CA ALA A 37 5.71 8.62 -0.35
C ALA A 37 7.11 8.11 -0.72
N ARG A 38 8.11 9.00 -0.61
CA ARG A 38 9.49 8.66 -0.92
C ARG A 38 10.45 9.29 0.07
N HIS A 39 11.33 8.46 0.62
CA HIS A 39 12.41 8.87 1.50
C HIS A 39 13.68 8.08 1.14
N GLY A 40 14.51 8.64 0.26
CA GLY A 40 15.67 7.95 -0.29
C GLY A 40 15.29 6.67 -1.06
N LEU A 41 15.72 5.51 -0.53
CA LEU A 41 15.42 4.18 -1.07
C LEU A 41 14.10 3.58 -0.55
N PHE A 42 13.40 4.29 0.35
CA PHE A 42 12.19 3.80 1.02
C PHE A 42 10.92 4.53 0.57
N ALA A 43 9.77 3.87 0.73
CA ALA A 43 8.43 4.41 0.47
C ALA A 43 7.94 5.31 1.62
N GLY A 44 8.63 6.44 1.83
CA GLY A 44 8.40 7.33 2.97
C GLY A 44 9.29 6.98 4.18
N THR A 45 9.20 7.79 5.22
CA THR A 45 9.87 7.60 6.50
C THR A 45 9.41 6.33 7.20
N ASP A 46 10.15 5.87 8.22
CA ASP A 46 9.75 4.69 8.99
C ASP A 46 8.39 4.89 9.67
N GLN A 47 8.12 6.10 10.13
CA GLN A 47 6.85 6.50 10.74
C GLN A 47 5.69 6.41 9.74
N GLU A 48 5.86 6.92 8.53
CA GLU A 48 4.84 6.87 7.47
C GLU A 48 4.54 5.42 7.06
N ARG A 49 5.57 4.60 6.86
CA ARG A 49 5.41 3.18 6.49
C ARG A 49 4.74 2.37 7.60
N ALA A 50 5.12 2.62 8.86
CA ALA A 50 4.50 1.99 10.01
C ALA A 50 3.04 2.42 10.16
N ALA A 51 2.73 3.71 9.99
CA ALA A 51 1.37 4.24 10.08
C ALA A 51 0.43 3.57 9.07
N ASP A 52 0.83 3.49 7.80
CA ASP A 52 0.05 2.82 6.76
C ASP A 52 -0.19 1.34 7.07
N LEU A 53 0.86 0.62 7.49
CA LEU A 53 0.76 -0.81 7.82
C LEU A 53 -0.15 -1.04 9.03
N THR A 54 0.03 -0.26 10.11
CA THR A 54 -0.76 -0.38 11.33
C THR A 54 -2.22 -0.01 11.08
N ALA A 55 -2.50 1.06 10.35
CA ALA A 55 -3.87 1.44 10.00
C ALA A 55 -4.56 0.32 9.20
N ALA A 56 -3.87 -0.26 8.21
CA ALA A 56 -4.40 -1.37 7.42
C ALA A 56 -4.60 -2.65 8.26
N TRP A 57 -3.70 -2.94 9.20
CA TRP A 57 -3.75 -4.13 10.04
C TRP A 57 -4.82 -4.05 11.13
N CYS A 58 -5.06 -2.86 11.67
CA CYS A 58 -6.00 -2.63 12.76
C CYS A 58 -7.43 -2.29 12.28
N ASP A 59 -7.64 -2.02 11.00
CA ASP A 59 -8.99 -1.79 10.45
C ASP A 59 -9.72 -3.13 10.28
N GLU A 60 -10.75 -3.38 11.10
CA GLU A 60 -11.57 -4.60 11.07
C GLU A 60 -12.28 -4.84 9.71
N ARG A 61 -12.44 -3.81 8.88
CA ARG A 61 -13.00 -3.91 7.53
C ARG A 61 -11.98 -4.46 6.54
N VAL A 62 -10.69 -4.38 6.85
CA VAL A 62 -9.60 -4.86 6.01
C VAL A 62 -9.38 -6.36 6.24
N ARG A 63 -9.82 -7.16 5.26
CA ARG A 63 -9.66 -8.63 5.29
C ARG A 63 -8.30 -9.13 4.83
N ALA A 64 -7.51 -8.28 4.20
CA ALA A 64 -6.18 -8.59 3.69
C ALA A 64 -5.36 -7.30 3.51
N VAL A 65 -4.07 -7.39 3.84
CA VAL A 65 -3.06 -6.35 3.61
C VAL A 65 -2.08 -6.87 2.56
N LEU A 66 -1.94 -6.14 1.45
CA LEU A 66 -1.04 -6.48 0.36
C LEU A 66 0.10 -5.48 0.26
N CYS A 67 1.33 -5.97 0.31
CA CYS A 67 2.52 -5.15 0.10
C CYS A 67 2.70 -4.84 -1.39
N ALA A 68 2.69 -3.57 -1.75
CA ALA A 68 2.80 -3.10 -3.13
C ALA A 68 4.16 -3.41 -3.77
N ARG A 69 5.23 -3.44 -2.96
CA ARG A 69 6.60 -3.75 -3.38
C ARG A 69 7.44 -4.18 -2.17
N GLY A 70 8.38 -5.11 -2.40
CA GLY A 70 9.45 -5.46 -1.46
C GLY A 70 10.66 -4.52 -1.56
N GLY A 71 11.85 -5.05 -1.26
CA GLY A 71 13.16 -4.40 -1.49
C GLY A 71 13.68 -4.65 -2.88
#